data_AF-A0AAU7CU61-F1
#
_entry.id   AF-A0AAU7CU61-F1
#
_cell.length_a   1.000
_cell.length_b   1.000
_cell.length_c   1.000
_cell.angle_alpha   90.00
_cell.angle_beta   90.00
_cell.angle_gamma   90.00
#
_symmetry.space_group_name_H-M   'P 1'
#
loop_
_entity.id
_entity.type
_entity.pdbx_description
1 polymer ?
#
loop_
_entity_poly.entity_id
_entity_poly.type
_entity_poly.pdbx_seq_one_letter_code
_entity_poly.pdbx_strand_id
1 'polypeptide(L)'
;MSDTRKVCFVVMGFGLKTDYETGKTLDLDATYEAIIKPAAEDAELRCIRADEIMHPGIIDTKMFEMLLRAELVIADISTGNANALYELGVRHALRPRSTIIRKEEAGRLYFDLDHSNTFQYGHLGQDIGAREAKRARSALKEIIVGVISAALVDSPVYTFLPQLQRPLLTDEQYQDLLAETEATEQQLSRLFKAGDFSVSPGCCFLRPFAVRNDKHRKQTRGLRKLSKISIMLIFFGNSEPCASFQ
;
A
#
# COMPACT_ATOMS: atom_id res chain seq x y z
N MET A 1 -13.04 1.47 27.76
CA MET A 1 -12.18 0.27 27.89
C MET A 1 -11.39 0.15 26.61
N SER A 2 -10.06 0.04 26.66
CA SER A 2 -9.24 -0.15 25.46
C SER A 2 -9.57 -1.52 24.87
N ASP A 3 -9.95 -1.57 23.59
CA ASP A 3 -10.18 -2.82 22.87
C ASP A 3 -8.87 -3.62 22.80
N THR A 4 -8.83 -4.78 23.48
CA THR A 4 -7.65 -5.66 23.57
C THR A 4 -7.61 -6.73 22.49
N ARG A 5 -8.61 -6.77 21.60
CA ARG A 5 -8.65 -7.75 20.51
C ARG A 5 -7.46 -7.57 19.58
N LYS A 6 -6.97 -8.70 19.05
CA LYS A 6 -5.96 -8.70 18.01
C LYS A 6 -6.52 -8.00 16.76
N VAL A 7 -5.63 -7.36 16.00
CA VAL A 7 -6.02 -6.53 14.85
C VAL A 7 -6.07 -7.35 13.57
N CYS A 8 -7.17 -7.20 12.83
CA CYS A 8 -7.30 -7.54 11.41
C CYS A 8 -7.23 -6.25 10.59
N PHE A 9 -6.15 -6.06 9.85
CA PHE A 9 -5.96 -4.89 9.01
C PHE A 9 -6.45 -5.18 7.58
N VAL A 10 -7.28 -4.30 7.05
CA VAL A 10 -7.92 -4.48 5.74
C VAL A 10 -7.35 -3.47 4.76
N VAL A 11 -6.77 -4.02 3.70
CA VAL A 11 -6.15 -3.31 2.59
C VAL A 11 -7.09 -3.44 1.40
N MET A 12 -7.73 -2.35 1.00
CA MET A 12 -8.69 -2.36 -0.11
C MET A 12 -8.90 -0.96 -0.70
N GLY A 13 -9.50 -0.89 -1.89
CA GLY A 13 -10.09 0.36 -2.37
C GLY A 13 -11.35 0.75 -1.59
N PHE A 14 -11.78 2.00 -1.73
CA PHE A 14 -12.98 2.53 -1.10
C PHE A 14 -13.97 3.07 -2.15
N GLY A 15 -15.25 3.12 -1.77
CA GLY A 15 -16.34 3.62 -2.61
C GLY A 15 -16.62 2.78 -3.86
N LEU A 16 -17.31 3.42 -4.81
CA LEU A 16 -17.64 2.82 -6.10
C LEU A 16 -16.41 2.81 -7.00
N LYS A 17 -16.06 1.62 -7.50
CA LYS A 17 -14.95 1.43 -8.44
C LYS A 17 -15.39 0.61 -9.63
N THR A 18 -15.07 1.11 -10.81
CA THR A 18 -15.26 0.36 -12.04
C THR A 18 -14.05 -0.52 -12.26
N ASP A 19 -14.27 -1.83 -12.31
CA ASP A 19 -13.30 -2.74 -12.87
C ASP A 19 -13.31 -2.57 -14.39
N TYR A 20 -12.21 -2.04 -14.92
CA TYR A 20 -12.08 -1.76 -16.35
C TYR A 20 -11.94 -3.03 -17.21
N GLU A 21 -11.62 -4.17 -16.62
CA GLU A 21 -11.54 -5.44 -17.34
C GLU A 21 -12.93 -6.03 -17.58
N THR A 22 -13.77 -6.06 -16.55
CA THR A 22 -15.14 -6.62 -16.64
C THR A 22 -16.20 -5.57 -17.00
N GLY A 23 -15.88 -4.28 -16.89
CA GLY A 23 -16.83 -3.18 -17.06
C GLY A 23 -17.85 -3.04 -15.90
N LYS A 24 -17.70 -3.84 -14.83
CA LYS A 24 -18.60 -3.80 -13.68
C LYS A 24 -18.21 -2.69 -12.71
N THR A 25 -19.20 -2.02 -12.15
CA THR A 25 -18.99 -1.11 -11.01
C THR A 25 -19.29 -1.85 -9.71
N LEU A 26 -18.29 -1.93 -8.84
CA LEU A 26 -18.35 -2.59 -7.55
C LEU A 26 -18.44 -1.54 -6.43
N ASP A 27 -19.33 -1.76 -5.47
CA ASP A 27 -19.33 -1.01 -4.22
C ASP A 27 -18.42 -1.71 -3.19
N LEU A 28 -17.23 -1.12 -2.99
CA LEU A 28 -16.25 -1.64 -2.06
C LEU A 28 -16.61 -1.35 -0.60
N ASP A 29 -17.38 -0.29 -0.33
CA ASP A 29 -17.86 0.01 1.01
C ASP A 29 -18.93 -1.01 1.42
N ALA A 30 -19.84 -1.36 0.52
CA ALA A 30 -20.81 -2.44 0.74
C ALA A 30 -20.10 -3.78 0.99
N THR A 31 -19.03 -4.08 0.26
CA THR A 31 -18.20 -5.28 0.48
C THR A 31 -17.60 -5.31 1.89
N TYR A 32 -17.02 -4.19 2.31
CA TYR A 32 -16.39 -4.08 3.62
C TYR A 32 -17.40 -4.28 4.76
N GLU A 33 -18.50 -3.55 4.73
CA GLU A 33 -19.50 -3.54 5.81
C GLU A 33 -20.35 -4.82 5.85
N ALA A 34 -20.65 -5.42 4.69
CA ALA A 34 -21.50 -6.62 4.64
C ALA A 34 -20.72 -7.94 4.84
N ILE A 35 -19.43 -7.97 4.49
CA ILE A 35 -18.65 -9.21 4.48
C ILE A 35 -17.41 -9.13 5.38
N ILE A 36 -16.47 -8.22 5.08
CA ILE A 36 -15.12 -8.28 5.65
C ILE A 36 -15.14 -8.00 7.14
N LYS A 37 -15.65 -6.83 7.52
CA LYS A 37 -15.72 -6.38 8.91
C LYS A 37 -16.49 -7.35 9.79
N PRO A 38 -17.74 -7.77 9.45
CA PRO A 38 -18.46 -8.71 10.29
C PRO A 38 -17.80 -10.09 10.36
N ALA A 39 -17.11 -10.56 9.30
CA ALA A 39 -16.37 -11.83 9.36
C ALA A 39 -15.17 -11.76 10.31
N ALA A 40 -14.42 -10.66 10.28
CA ALA A 40 -13.30 -10.43 11.19
C ALA A 40 -13.76 -10.27 12.64
N GLU A 41 -14.83 -9.51 12.88
CA GLU A 41 -15.41 -9.33 14.21
C GLU A 41 -15.99 -10.63 14.79
N ASP A 42 -16.66 -11.45 13.97
CA ASP A 42 -17.13 -12.78 14.36
C ASP A 42 -15.99 -13.77 14.68
N ALA A 43 -14.78 -13.48 14.20
CA ALA A 43 -13.56 -14.20 14.52
C ALA A 43 -12.79 -13.56 15.70
N GLU A 44 -13.45 -12.67 16.45
CA GLU A 44 -12.93 -11.98 17.63
C GLU A 44 -11.73 -11.06 17.34
N LEU A 45 -11.61 -10.58 16.10
CA LEU A 45 -10.60 -9.60 15.71
C LEU A 45 -11.20 -8.19 15.69
N ARG A 46 -10.37 -7.20 16.01
CA ARG A 46 -10.67 -5.80 15.74
C ARG A 46 -10.36 -5.51 14.28
N CYS A 47 -11.39 -5.26 13.49
CA CYS A 47 -11.24 -4.90 12.08
C CYS A 47 -10.89 -3.41 11.94
N ILE A 48 -9.87 -3.09 11.14
CA ILE A 48 -9.49 -1.72 10.82
C ILE A 48 -9.19 -1.65 9.33
N ARG A 49 -9.88 -0.76 8.60
CA ARG A 49 -9.62 -0.50 7.17
C ARG A 49 -8.55 0.57 7.01
N ALA A 50 -7.74 0.47 5.95
CA ALA A 50 -6.62 1.38 5.70
C ALA A 50 -7.03 2.87 5.68
N ASP A 51 -8.15 3.21 5.06
CA ASP A 51 -8.67 4.58 4.98
C ASP A 51 -9.11 5.15 6.35
N GLU A 52 -9.50 4.33 7.32
CA GLU A 52 -9.86 4.77 8.67
C GLU A 52 -8.64 5.35 9.43
N ILE A 53 -7.41 5.06 8.97
CA ILE A 53 -6.15 5.50 9.58
C ILE A 53 -5.60 6.75 8.86
N MET A 54 -6.15 7.11 7.69
CA MET A 54 -5.63 8.18 6.83
C MET A 54 -6.02 9.57 7.36
N HIS A 55 -5.20 10.14 8.24
CA HIS A 55 -5.23 11.57 8.61
C HIS A 55 -3.92 12.24 8.17
N PRO A 56 -3.92 13.48 7.65
CA PRO A 56 -2.73 14.10 7.05
C PRO A 56 -1.54 14.28 8.02
N GLY A 57 -0.37 13.79 7.59
CA GLY A 57 0.89 13.68 8.34
C GLY A 57 0.95 12.36 9.14
N ILE A 58 2.03 11.60 9.32
CA ILE A 58 2.10 10.29 10.03
C ILE A 58 1.35 9.13 9.33
N ILE A 59 0.91 9.31 8.09
CA ILE A 59 0.12 8.31 7.34
C ILE A 59 0.93 7.02 7.13
N ASP A 60 2.13 7.17 6.58
CA ASP A 60 2.89 6.03 6.07
C ASP A 60 3.42 5.16 7.22
N THR A 61 3.97 5.78 8.28
CA THR A 61 4.55 5.05 9.42
C THR A 61 3.52 4.16 10.11
N LYS A 62 2.29 4.64 10.33
CA LYS A 62 1.21 3.86 10.94
C LYS A 62 0.69 2.76 10.01
N MET A 63 0.59 3.02 8.72
CA MET A 63 0.19 2.01 7.73
C MET A 63 1.21 0.86 7.70
N PHE A 64 2.51 1.17 7.60
CA PHE A 64 3.56 0.15 7.62
C PHE A 64 3.62 -0.60 8.96
N GLU A 65 3.37 0.08 10.08
CA GLU A 65 3.23 -0.58 11.38
C GLU A 65 2.10 -1.60 11.36
N MET A 66 0.93 -1.23 10.84
CA MET A 66 -0.22 -2.13 10.75
C MET A 66 0.09 -3.35 9.87
N LEU A 67 0.76 -3.16 8.73
CA LEU A 67 1.22 -4.28 7.90
C LEU A 67 2.23 -5.19 8.61
N LEU A 68 3.09 -4.65 9.48
CA LEU A 68 4.07 -5.43 10.24
C LEU A 68 3.42 -6.18 11.43
N ARG A 69 2.56 -5.50 12.19
CA ARG A 69 2.14 -5.90 13.54
C ARG A 69 0.76 -6.53 13.58
N ALA A 70 -0.14 -6.21 12.65
CA ALA A 70 -1.47 -6.81 12.62
C ALA A 70 -1.39 -8.35 12.61
N GLU A 71 -2.27 -8.98 13.38
CA GLU A 71 -2.35 -10.43 13.47
C GLU A 71 -2.70 -11.01 12.10
N LEU A 72 -3.68 -10.40 11.44
CA LEU A 72 -4.16 -10.76 10.12
C LEU A 72 -4.17 -9.54 9.20
N VAL A 73 -3.79 -9.73 7.94
CA VAL A 73 -4.07 -8.78 6.87
C VAL A 73 -5.02 -9.42 5.86
N ILE A 74 -6.10 -8.72 5.51
CA ILE A 74 -6.98 -9.08 4.39
C ILE A 74 -6.75 -8.06 3.29
N ALA A 75 -6.23 -8.50 2.15
CA ALA A 75 -6.01 -7.67 0.97
C ALA A 75 -7.08 -7.95 -0.09
N ASP A 76 -7.93 -6.97 -0.38
CA ASP A 76 -8.92 -7.04 -1.44
C ASP A 76 -8.37 -6.39 -2.72
N ILE A 77 -8.06 -7.24 -3.70
CA ILE A 77 -7.45 -6.84 -4.98
C ILE A 77 -8.46 -6.84 -6.13
N SER A 78 -9.76 -6.92 -5.84
CA SER A 78 -10.83 -7.09 -6.83
C SER A 78 -10.88 -6.03 -7.93
N THR A 79 -10.40 -4.81 -7.65
CA THR A 79 -10.44 -3.67 -8.57
C THR A 79 -9.08 -3.34 -9.19
N GLY A 80 -8.04 -4.16 -8.95
CA GLY A 80 -6.68 -3.86 -9.39
C GLY A 80 -6.11 -2.58 -8.77
N ASN A 81 -6.58 -2.18 -7.58
CA ASN A 81 -6.07 -1.00 -6.88
C ASN A 81 -4.57 -1.15 -6.61
N ALA A 82 -3.76 -0.29 -7.24
CA ALA A 82 -2.31 -0.31 -7.13
C ALA A 82 -1.80 -0.15 -5.69
N ASN A 83 -2.50 0.63 -4.86
CA ASN A 83 -2.15 0.79 -3.45
C ASN A 83 -2.35 -0.52 -2.69
N ALA A 84 -3.47 -1.22 -2.93
CA ALA A 84 -3.75 -2.49 -2.27
C ALA A 84 -2.74 -3.58 -2.68
N LEU A 85 -2.33 -3.60 -3.96
CA LEU A 85 -1.28 -4.49 -4.46
C LEU A 85 0.08 -4.17 -3.82
N TYR A 86 0.43 -2.88 -3.70
CA TYR A 86 1.65 -2.43 -3.05
C TYR A 86 1.71 -2.88 -1.58
N GLU A 87 0.66 -2.59 -0.81
CA GLU A 87 0.54 -2.94 0.61
C GLU A 87 0.58 -4.47 0.82
N LEU A 88 -0.04 -5.25 -0.07
CA LEU A 88 0.07 -6.71 -0.07
C LEU A 88 1.52 -7.19 -0.27
N GLY A 89 2.23 -6.61 -1.24
CA GLY A 89 3.64 -6.95 -1.48
C GLY A 89 4.52 -6.64 -0.25
N VAL A 90 4.28 -5.50 0.38
CA VAL A 90 4.95 -5.11 1.64
C VAL A 90 4.62 -6.11 2.75
N ARG A 91 3.34 -6.48 2.95
CA ARG A 91 2.95 -7.50 3.95
C ARG A 91 3.68 -8.82 3.71
N HIS A 92 3.73 -9.30 2.47
CA HIS A 92 4.45 -10.52 2.12
C HIS A 92 5.95 -10.43 2.45
N ALA A 93 6.58 -9.28 2.29
CA ALA A 93 7.98 -9.11 2.68
C ALA A 93 8.18 -9.07 4.21
N LEU A 94 7.27 -8.41 4.94
CA LEU A 94 7.39 -8.20 6.38
C LEU A 94 6.99 -9.44 7.20
N ARG A 95 6.07 -10.26 6.70
CA ARG A 95 5.46 -11.34 7.47
C ARG A 95 5.36 -12.64 6.66
N PRO A 96 5.73 -13.78 7.26
CA PRO A 96 5.67 -15.08 6.58
C PRO A 96 4.25 -15.64 6.43
N ARG A 97 3.31 -15.17 7.25
CA ARG A 97 1.98 -15.77 7.40
C ARG A 97 0.92 -14.77 7.83
N SER A 98 -0.31 -15.26 7.83
CA SER A 98 -1.51 -14.57 8.27
C SER A 98 -1.89 -13.44 7.32
N THR A 99 -2.02 -13.81 6.05
CA THR A 99 -2.39 -12.93 4.94
C THR A 99 -3.45 -13.63 4.09
N ILE A 100 -4.61 -12.99 3.93
CA ILE A 100 -5.71 -13.49 3.09
C ILE A 100 -5.85 -12.56 1.89
N ILE A 101 -5.91 -13.15 0.70
CA ILE A 101 -6.11 -12.41 -0.54
C ILE A 101 -7.56 -12.65 -0.99
N ARG A 102 -8.29 -11.56 -1.24
CA ARG A 102 -9.67 -11.58 -1.74
C ARG A 102 -9.74 -11.00 -3.13
N LYS A 103 -10.65 -11.55 -3.93
CA LYS A 103 -10.88 -11.13 -5.29
C LYS A 103 -12.32 -11.40 -5.72
N GLU A 104 -12.87 -10.54 -6.56
CA GLU A 104 -14.13 -10.79 -7.28
C GLU A 104 -13.92 -11.87 -8.36
N GLU A 105 -14.92 -12.73 -8.50
CA GLU A 105 -14.87 -13.96 -9.30
C GLU A 105 -14.55 -13.74 -10.80
N ALA A 106 -14.90 -12.58 -11.36
CA ALA A 106 -14.75 -12.26 -12.78
C ALA A 106 -13.48 -11.46 -13.14
N GLY A 107 -12.76 -10.89 -12.17
CA GLY A 107 -11.51 -10.15 -12.46
C GLY A 107 -10.40 -11.07 -13.00
N ARG A 108 -9.40 -10.57 -13.74
CA ARG A 108 -8.22 -11.35 -14.14
C ARG A 108 -7.19 -11.39 -13.02
N LEU A 109 -6.41 -12.48 -12.93
CA LEU A 109 -5.26 -12.54 -12.01
C LEU A 109 -4.09 -11.79 -12.64
N TYR A 110 -3.56 -10.78 -11.94
CA TYR A 110 -2.17 -10.38 -12.13
C TYR A 110 -1.29 -11.49 -11.51
N PHE A 111 -0.29 -11.93 -12.27
CA PHE A 111 0.54 -13.14 -12.06
C PHE A 111 1.10 -13.31 -10.63
N ASP A 112 1.35 -14.58 -10.24
CA ASP A 112 1.90 -15.15 -8.97
C ASP A 112 0.99 -15.33 -7.73
N LEU A 113 -0.27 -14.90 -7.74
CA LEU A 113 -1.19 -15.07 -6.57
C LEU A 113 -2.05 -16.34 -6.60
N ASP A 114 -1.91 -17.17 -7.64
CA ASP A 114 -2.76 -18.36 -7.90
C ASP A 114 -2.47 -19.55 -6.94
N HIS A 115 -1.42 -19.44 -6.11
CA HIS A 115 -1.04 -20.45 -5.11
C HIS A 115 -1.42 -20.06 -3.67
N SER A 116 -1.99 -18.86 -3.46
CA SER A 116 -2.34 -18.33 -2.16
C SER A 116 -3.85 -18.47 -1.93
N ASN A 117 -4.27 -18.77 -0.68
CA ASN A 117 -5.67 -18.93 -0.25
C ASN A 117 -6.56 -17.78 -0.75
N THR A 118 -7.14 -17.94 -1.94
CA THR A 118 -7.93 -16.91 -2.61
C THR A 118 -9.38 -17.15 -2.28
N PHE A 119 -10.00 -16.19 -1.61
CA PHE A 119 -11.43 -16.22 -1.33
C PHE A 119 -12.19 -15.43 -2.40
N GLN A 120 -13.11 -16.11 -3.09
CA GLN A 120 -13.94 -15.55 -4.15
C GLN A 120 -15.36 -15.27 -3.67
N TYR A 121 -15.94 -14.16 -4.16
CA TYR A 121 -17.32 -13.76 -3.89
C TYR A 121 -17.91 -13.04 -5.11
N GLY A 122 -19.25 -13.10 -5.23
CA GLY A 122 -19.97 -12.54 -6.37
C GLY A 122 -20.73 -11.25 -6.01
N HIS A 123 -20.73 -10.29 -6.94
CA HIS A 123 -21.60 -9.11 -6.86
C HIS A 123 -22.90 -9.31 -7.67
N LEU A 124 -24.01 -8.74 -7.19
CA LEU A 124 -25.28 -8.64 -7.91
C LEU A 124 -25.48 -7.19 -8.37
N GLY A 125 -24.82 -6.81 -9.47
CA GLY A 125 -24.73 -5.41 -9.88
C GLY A 125 -23.80 -4.63 -8.95
N GLN A 126 -24.26 -3.51 -8.40
CA GLN A 126 -23.49 -2.70 -7.44
C GLN A 126 -23.60 -3.21 -5.99
N ASP A 127 -24.60 -4.05 -5.70
CA ASP A 127 -24.91 -4.49 -4.34
C ASP A 127 -24.49 -5.96 -4.12
N ILE A 128 -24.45 -6.36 -2.85
CA ILE A 128 -24.22 -7.74 -2.43
C ILE A 128 -25.53 -8.28 -1.89
N GLY A 129 -26.18 -9.14 -2.67
CA GLY A 129 -27.43 -9.75 -2.23
C GLY A 129 -27.27 -10.44 -0.88
N ALA A 130 -28.24 -10.26 0.03
CA ALA A 130 -28.14 -10.70 1.43
C ALA A 130 -27.75 -12.19 1.61
N ARG A 131 -28.21 -13.06 0.69
CA ARG A 131 -27.83 -14.48 0.68
C ARG A 131 -26.33 -14.68 0.43
N GLU A 132 -25.78 -13.94 -0.52
CA GLU A 132 -24.37 -14.00 -0.89
C GLU A 132 -23.51 -13.36 0.21
N ALA A 133 -23.91 -12.21 0.76
CA ALA A 133 -23.23 -11.62 1.91
C ALA A 133 -23.12 -12.59 3.09
N LYS A 134 -24.22 -13.28 3.43
CA LYS A 134 -24.22 -14.29 4.50
C LYS A 134 -23.30 -15.47 4.21
N ARG A 135 -23.36 -16.02 2.99
CA ARG A 135 -22.48 -17.11 2.55
C ARG A 135 -21.03 -16.68 2.64
N ALA A 136 -20.71 -15.52 2.07
CA ALA A 136 -19.35 -15.02 1.95
C ALA A 136 -18.74 -14.65 3.29
N ARG A 137 -19.52 -14.00 4.19
CA ARG A 137 -19.10 -13.73 5.57
C ARG A 137 -18.76 -15.03 6.31
N SER A 138 -19.63 -16.05 6.21
CA SER A 138 -19.42 -17.32 6.91
C SER A 138 -18.16 -18.03 6.41
N ALA A 139 -17.98 -18.10 5.09
CA ALA A 139 -16.79 -18.70 4.50
C ALA A 139 -15.51 -17.91 4.82
N LEU A 140 -15.54 -16.58 4.76
CA LEU A 140 -14.40 -15.75 5.12
C LEU A 140 -14.01 -15.94 6.60
N LYS A 141 -14.98 -16.02 7.51
CA LYS A 141 -14.73 -16.32 8.93
C LYS A 141 -13.99 -17.65 9.10
N GLU A 142 -14.45 -18.72 8.43
CA GLU A 142 -13.80 -20.04 8.51
C GLU A 142 -12.34 -19.98 8.03
N ILE A 143 -12.07 -19.24 6.95
CA ILE A 143 -10.72 -19.02 6.44
C ILE A 143 -9.88 -18.24 7.45
N ILE A 144 -10.42 -17.17 8.04
CA ILE A 144 -9.74 -16.37 9.07
C ILE A 144 -9.30 -17.26 10.24
N VAL A 145 -10.22 -18.04 10.79
CA VAL A 145 -9.94 -18.96 11.90
C VAL A 145 -8.90 -20.02 11.50
N GLY A 146 -9.03 -20.57 10.29
CA GLY A 146 -8.10 -21.55 9.75
C GLY A 146 -6.67 -21.00 9.59
N VAL A 147 -6.52 -19.82 8.99
CA VAL A 147 -5.22 -19.18 8.76
C VAL A 147 -4.53 -18.82 10.07
N ILE A 148 -5.28 -18.31 11.05
CA ILE A 148 -4.73 -17.96 12.37
C ILE A 148 -4.29 -19.22 13.12
N SER A 149 -5.09 -20.29 13.07
CA SER A 149 -4.83 -21.52 13.84
C SER A 149 -3.73 -22.39 13.22
N ALA A 150 -3.70 -22.52 11.89
CA ALA A 150 -2.76 -23.40 11.20
C ALA A 150 -1.33 -22.83 11.16
N ALA A 151 -1.19 -21.49 11.23
CA ALA A 151 0.10 -20.79 11.24
C ALA A 151 1.05 -21.19 10.09
N LEU A 152 0.50 -21.60 8.95
CA LEU A 152 1.25 -21.98 7.75
C LEU A 152 1.83 -20.75 7.06
N VAL A 153 2.97 -20.92 6.38
CA VAL A 153 3.57 -19.88 5.55
C VAL A 153 2.66 -19.64 4.33
N ASP A 154 2.20 -18.40 4.16
CA ASP A 154 1.36 -17.98 3.03
C ASP A 154 2.02 -16.89 2.16
N SER A 155 3.16 -16.35 2.62
CA SER A 155 3.92 -15.37 1.85
C SER A 155 4.82 -16.03 0.80
N PRO A 156 4.72 -15.64 -0.48
CA PRO A 156 5.66 -16.08 -1.53
C PRO A 156 7.12 -15.81 -1.17
N VAL A 157 7.42 -14.69 -0.51
CA VAL A 157 8.78 -14.31 -0.13
C VAL A 157 9.40 -15.36 0.78
N TYR A 158 8.66 -15.81 1.80
CA TYR A 158 9.17 -16.78 2.78
C TYR A 158 9.05 -18.22 2.28
N THR A 159 8.16 -18.50 1.33
CA THR A 159 8.10 -19.78 0.62
C THR A 159 9.36 -19.99 -0.23
N PHE A 160 9.77 -18.97 -1.01
CA PHE A 160 10.95 -19.08 -1.88
C PHE A 160 12.27 -18.77 -1.17
N LEU A 161 12.24 -18.09 -0.02
CA LEU A 161 13.40 -17.80 0.83
C LEU A 161 13.19 -18.33 2.27
N PRO A 162 13.22 -19.67 2.48
CA PRO A 162 12.84 -20.27 3.76
C PRO A 162 13.78 -19.94 4.94
N GLN A 163 14.99 -19.47 4.66
CA GLN A 163 15.96 -19.04 5.68
C GLN A 163 15.86 -17.55 6.02
N LEU A 164 14.97 -16.81 5.35
CA LEU A 164 14.79 -15.38 5.61
C LEU A 164 14.22 -15.16 7.00
N GLN A 165 14.90 -14.32 7.79
CA GLN A 165 14.39 -13.87 9.07
C GLN A 165 13.51 -12.64 8.87
N ARG A 166 12.31 -12.67 9.45
CA ARG A 166 11.40 -11.52 9.38
C ARG A 166 11.94 -10.34 10.19
N PRO A 167 11.70 -9.09 9.75
CA PRO A 167 12.03 -7.93 10.54
C PRO A 167 11.21 -7.88 11.83
N LEU A 168 11.82 -7.34 12.89
CA LEU A 168 11.18 -7.08 14.18
C LEU A 168 11.37 -5.61 14.54
N LEU A 169 10.34 -5.00 15.10
CA LEU A 169 10.37 -3.64 15.61
C LEU A 169 9.81 -3.67 17.03
N THR A 170 10.60 -3.23 18.01
CA THR A 170 10.16 -3.15 19.40
C THR A 170 9.18 -1.99 19.60
N ASP A 171 8.40 -2.03 20.68
CA ASP A 171 7.50 -0.92 21.03
C ASP A 171 8.27 0.40 21.19
N GLU A 172 9.42 0.36 21.85
CA GLU A 172 10.29 1.54 22.04
C GLU A 172 10.77 2.11 20.71
N GLN A 173 11.34 1.26 19.83
CA GLN A 173 11.78 1.69 18.50
C GLN A 173 10.64 2.28 17.68
N TYR A 174 9.43 1.75 17.82
CA TYR A 174 8.27 2.29 17.13
C TYR A 174 7.84 3.66 17.69
N GLN A 175 7.81 3.82 19.01
CA GLN A 175 7.50 5.11 19.63
C GLN A 175 8.52 6.19 19.23
N ASP A 176 9.80 5.84 19.17
CA ASP A 176 10.86 6.74 18.73
C ASP A 176 10.65 7.18 17.27
N LEU A 177 10.35 6.23 16.37
CA LEU A 177 10.06 6.50 14.96
C LEU A 177 8.83 7.41 14.79
N LEU A 178 7.78 7.19 15.59
CA LEU A 178 6.60 8.05 15.59
C LEU A 178 6.96 9.46 16.03
N ALA A 179 7.69 9.60 17.15
CA ALA A 179 8.08 10.90 17.67
C ALA A 179 8.96 11.69 16.69
N GLU A 180 9.90 11.01 15.99
CA GLU A 180 10.73 11.61 14.96
C GLU A 180 9.91 12.06 13.74
N THR A 181 8.96 11.22 13.30
CA THR A 181 8.06 11.54 12.18
C THR A 181 7.21 12.76 12.52
N GLU A 182 6.61 12.80 13.71
CA GLU A 182 5.81 13.93 14.20
C GLU A 182 6.62 15.23 14.30
N ALA A 183 7.85 15.15 14.82
CA ALA A 183 8.74 16.29 14.93
C ALA A 183 9.10 16.86 13.54
N THR A 184 9.38 15.98 12.59
CA THR A 184 9.64 16.35 11.18
C THR A 184 8.40 17.00 10.54
N GLU A 185 7.23 16.43 10.80
CA GLU A 185 5.88 16.95 10.54
C GLU A 185 5.74 18.43 10.89
N GLN A 186 5.92 18.68 12.17
CA GLN A 186 5.81 20.00 12.75
C GLN A 186 6.85 20.97 12.19
N GLN A 187 8.09 20.51 11.99
CA GLN A 187 9.14 21.33 11.40
C GLN A 187 8.80 21.73 9.96
N LEU A 188 8.36 20.78 9.14
CA LEU A 188 7.96 21.04 7.76
C LEU A 188 6.77 22.00 7.70
N SER A 189 5.75 21.79 8.54
CA SER A 189 4.60 22.70 8.65
C SER A 189 5.01 24.12 9.07
N ARG A 190 5.94 24.27 10.02
CA ARG A 190 6.49 25.58 10.42
C ARG A 190 7.23 26.26 9.27
N LEU A 191 8.04 25.52 8.52
CA LEU A 191 8.76 26.04 7.35
C LEU A 191 7.81 26.52 6.25
N PHE A 192 6.74 25.76 5.96
CA PHE A 192 5.72 26.20 4.99
C PHE A 192 5.02 27.49 5.44
N LYS A 193 4.60 27.59 6.71
CA LYS A 193 3.99 28.81 7.27
C LYS A 193 4.93 30.01 7.25
N ALA A 194 6.23 29.79 7.48
CA ALA A 194 7.24 30.85 7.41
C ALA A 194 7.53 31.28 5.96
N GLY A 195 7.47 30.35 5.00
CA GLY A 195 7.59 30.62 3.56
C GLY A 195 6.41 31.42 2.99
N ASP A 196 5.18 31.11 3.42
CA ASP A 196 3.97 31.84 3.03
C ASP A 196 3.96 33.29 3.53
N PHE A 197 4.68 33.60 4.61
CA PHE A 197 4.85 34.97 5.12
C PHE A 197 5.79 35.84 4.27
N SER A 198 6.44 35.28 3.24
CA SER A 198 7.33 36.00 2.32
C SER A 198 6.71 36.38 0.98
N VAL A 199 5.40 36.11 0.78
CA VAL A 199 4.67 36.52 -0.43
C VAL A 199 3.69 37.65 -0.08
N SER A 200 4.20 38.87 0.05
CA SER A 200 3.36 40.07 0.14
C SER A 200 2.63 40.31 -1.19
N PRO A 201 1.31 40.61 -1.19
CA PRO A 201 0.58 40.96 -2.41
C PRO A 201 1.00 42.36 -2.85
N GLY A 202 1.98 42.45 -3.75
CA GLY A 202 2.43 43.73 -4.29
C GLY A 202 3.79 43.80 -4.96
N CYS A 203 4.52 42.68 -5.13
CA CYS A 203 5.81 42.71 -5.84
C CYS A 203 5.71 42.05 -7.22
N CYS A 204 5.13 42.76 -8.19
CA CYS A 204 5.38 42.52 -9.61
C CYS A 204 6.83 42.88 -9.94
N PHE A 205 7.79 41.99 -9.67
CA PHE A 205 9.04 41.90 -10.43
C PHE A 205 9.68 40.53 -10.16
N LEU A 206 9.42 39.58 -11.06
CA LEU A 206 10.17 38.34 -11.15
C LEU A 206 11.65 38.68 -11.40
N ARG A 207 12.51 38.44 -10.40
CA ARG A 207 13.91 38.08 -10.66
C ARG A 207 14.10 36.62 -10.24
N PRO A 208 14.65 35.77 -11.12
CA PRO A 208 14.91 34.39 -10.77
C PRO A 208 15.93 34.34 -9.64
N PHE A 209 15.57 33.66 -8.55
CA PHE A 209 16.48 33.34 -7.46
C PHE A 209 17.50 32.31 -7.97
N ALA A 210 18.60 32.79 -8.53
CA ALA A 210 19.74 31.95 -8.85
C ALA A 210 20.40 31.51 -7.54
N VAL A 211 20.32 30.22 -7.24
CA VAL A 211 21.14 29.58 -6.20
C VAL A 211 22.60 29.81 -6.56
N ARG A 212 23.25 30.77 -5.89
CA ARG A 212 24.69 31.00 -6.00
C ARG A 212 25.41 29.82 -5.35
N ASN A 213 25.90 28.93 -6.20
CA ASN A 213 26.87 27.92 -5.81
C ASN A 213 28.27 28.58 -5.84
N ASP A 214 28.70 29.18 -4.73
CA ASP A 214 30.03 29.79 -4.62
C ASP A 214 30.98 28.88 -3.82
N LYS A 215 31.82 28.17 -4.58
CA LYS A 215 33.22 27.84 -4.30
C LYS A 215 33.58 27.27 -2.92
N HIS A 216 33.69 25.95 -2.87
CA HIS A 216 34.92 25.31 -2.40
C HIS A 216 35.45 24.33 -3.47
N ARG A 217 36.05 24.90 -4.52
CA ARG A 217 36.93 24.17 -5.44
C ARG A 217 38.37 24.32 -4.93
N LYS A 218 38.81 23.39 -4.09
CA LYS A 218 40.22 22.98 -4.08
C LYS A 218 40.27 21.46 -4.00
N GLN A 219 41.19 20.91 -4.79
CA GLN A 219 41.68 19.52 -4.76
C GLN A 219 41.02 18.51 -5.70
N THR A 220 41.07 18.79 -7.01
CA THR A 220 41.14 17.71 -8.02
C THR A 220 42.61 17.38 -8.28
N ARG A 221 43.13 16.33 -7.62
CA ARG A 221 44.27 15.51 -8.10
C ARG A 221 44.34 14.26 -7.23
N GLY A 222 43.88 13.13 -7.76
CA GLY A 222 44.11 11.82 -7.16
C GLY A 222 43.00 10.82 -7.43
N LEU A 223 43.38 9.73 -8.09
CA LEU A 223 42.66 8.46 -8.26
C LEU A 223 41.57 8.36 -9.34
N ARG A 224 42.07 7.99 -10.53
CA ARG A 224 41.48 6.98 -11.41
C ARG A 224 41.30 5.64 -10.65
N LYS A 225 40.33 4.82 -11.12
CA LYS A 225 39.91 3.44 -10.72
C LYS A 225 38.65 3.48 -9.84
N LEU A 226 37.49 2.86 -10.15
CA LEU A 226 37.15 1.64 -10.91
C LEU A 226 35.71 1.66 -11.47
N SER A 227 35.50 0.84 -12.51
CA SER A 227 34.26 0.15 -12.99
C SER A 227 32.99 0.98 -13.28
N LYS A 228 32.63 1.28 -14.54
CA LYS A 228 31.92 0.38 -15.50
C LYS A 228 30.80 -0.46 -14.89
N ILE A 229 29.56 0.04 -14.99
CA ILE A 229 28.37 -0.77 -15.30
C ILE A 229 27.58 0.02 -16.35
N SER A 230 27.46 -0.56 -17.55
CA SER A 230 26.67 -0.03 -18.66
C SER A 230 25.19 -0.29 -18.42
N ILE A 231 24.36 0.75 -18.43
CA ILE A 231 22.91 0.61 -18.63
C ILE A 231 22.69 0.66 -20.15
N MET A 232 22.32 -0.48 -20.72
CA MET A 232 21.92 -0.61 -22.12
C MET A 232 20.46 -0.17 -22.24
N LEU A 233 20.23 1.09 -22.60
CA LEU A 233 18.91 1.57 -23.03
C LEU A 233 18.71 1.12 -24.49
N ILE A 234 17.80 0.19 -24.71
CA ILE A 234 17.31 -0.17 -26.04
C ILE A 234 16.26 0.87 -26.42
N PHE A 235 16.63 1.81 -27.29
CA PHE A 235 15.70 2.61 -28.09
C PHE A 235 15.58 1.96 -29.47
N PHE A 236 14.42 1.38 -29.80
CA PHE A 236 13.93 1.28 -31.17
C PHE A 236 13.06 2.54 -31.38
N GLY A 237 13.37 3.48 -32.28
CA GLY A 237 13.28 3.36 -33.74
C GLY A 237 11.81 3.62 -34.14
N ASN A 238 11.40 4.64 -34.89
CA ASN A 238 12.05 5.35 -35.99
C ASN A 238 11.49 6.77 -36.15
N SER A 239 12.40 7.70 -36.41
CA SER A 239 12.17 8.96 -37.12
C SER A 239 12.31 8.73 -38.63
N GLU A 240 11.38 9.22 -39.44
CA GLU A 240 11.64 9.56 -40.85
C GLU A 240 10.71 10.72 -41.30
N PRO A 241 11.09 11.45 -42.38
CA PRO A 241 11.15 12.92 -42.36
C PRO A 241 9.99 13.63 -43.09
N CYS A 242 9.83 14.92 -42.77
CA CYS A 242 9.15 15.90 -43.62
C CYS A 242 9.78 15.93 -45.03
N ALA A 243 8.97 15.67 -46.05
CA ALA A 243 9.24 16.07 -47.42
C ALA A 243 8.08 16.94 -47.92
N SER A 244 8.41 18.20 -48.21
CA SER A 244 7.62 19.11 -49.04
C SER A 244 7.64 18.65 -50.51
N PHE A 245 6.51 18.69 -51.22
CA PHE A 245 6.32 19.43 -52.49
C PHE A 245 4.93 19.16 -53.10
N GLN A 246 4.38 20.24 -53.71
CA GLN A 246 3.13 20.43 -54.46
C GLN A 246 1.85 20.72 -53.67
#